data_AF-A0A024SF66-F1
#
_entry.id   AF-A0A024SF66-F1
#
_cell.length_a   1.000
_cell.length_b   1.000
_cell.length_c   1.000
_cell.angle_alpha   90.00
_cell.angle_beta   90.00
_cell.angle_gamma   90.00
#
_symmetry.space_group_name_H-M   'P 1'
#
loop_
_entity.id
_entity.type
_entity.pdbx_description
1 polymer ?
#
loop_
_entity_poly.entity_id
_entity_poly.type
_entity_poly.pdbx_seq_one_letter_code
_entity_poly.pdbx_strand_id
1 'polypeptide(L)' 'SLTALRDDMRWWFTASDHQVKIVLLSKFDHQRQQIIIERWEEDSQTRPGATTTRRAAAVGAVQPVLRQSITITRDAATD' A
#
# COMPACT_ATOMS: atom_id res chain seq x y z
N SER A 1 -12.10 -6.56 7.28
CA SER A 1 -12.26 -6.92 5.85
C SER A 1 -10.98 -6.54 5.10
N LEU A 2 -10.83 -6.83 3.79
CA LEU A 2 -9.62 -6.39 3.06
C LEU A 2 -9.57 -4.85 2.97
N THR A 3 -10.72 -4.21 2.80
CA THR A 3 -10.86 -2.74 2.78
C THR A 3 -10.33 -2.11 4.07
N ALA A 4 -10.74 -2.62 5.24
CA ALA A 4 -10.27 -2.09 6.52
C ALA A 4 -8.73 -2.15 6.66
N LEU A 5 -8.10 -3.25 6.22
CA LEU A 5 -6.63 -3.35 6.23
C LEU A 5 -5.97 -2.35 5.27
N ARG A 6 -6.61 -2.03 4.14
CA ARG A 6 -6.12 -0.98 3.23
C ARG A 6 -6.29 0.42 3.84
N ASP A 7 -7.31 0.64 4.66
CA ASP A 7 -7.45 1.90 5.39
C ASP A 7 -6.39 2.02 6.50
N ASP A 8 -6.13 0.95 7.25
CA ASP A 8 -5.01 0.88 8.22
C ASP A 8 -3.66 1.11 7.55
N MET A 9 -3.46 0.56 6.34
CA MET A 9 -2.26 0.80 5.53
C MET A 9 -2.06 2.28 5.23
N ARG A 10 -3.10 3.00 4.79
CA ARG A 10 -3.01 4.46 4.55
C ARG A 10 -2.69 5.20 5.83
N TRP A 11 -3.30 4.80 6.94
CA TRP A 11 -3.04 5.38 8.25
C TRP A 11 -1.56 5.29 8.62
N TRP A 12 -0.89 4.16 8.40
CA TRP A 12 0.54 3.99 8.71
C TRP A 12 1.46 5.00 8.00
N PHE A 13 1.17 5.34 6.74
CA PHE A 13 1.93 6.37 6.02
C PHE A 13 1.74 7.75 6.66
N THR A 14 0.49 8.13 6.97
CA THR A 14 0.18 9.44 7.56
C THR A 14 0.64 9.56 9.01
N ALA A 15 0.47 8.52 9.82
CA ALA A 15 0.76 8.51 11.26
C ALA A 15 2.27 8.53 11.54
N SER A 16 3.07 8.06 10.59
CA SER A 16 4.54 8.09 10.67
C SER A 16 5.14 9.37 10.09
N ASP A 17 4.33 10.38 9.72
CA ASP A 17 4.79 11.54 8.94
C ASP A 17 5.59 11.11 7.69
N HIS A 18 5.03 10.15 6.95
CA HIS A 18 5.64 9.56 5.76
C HIS A 18 7.01 8.89 5.99
N GLN A 19 7.40 8.55 7.22
CA GLN A 19 8.64 7.81 7.47
C GLN A 19 8.54 6.34 7.09
N VAL A 20 7.35 5.74 7.20
CA VAL A 20 7.08 4.41 6.66
C VAL A 20 7.03 4.52 5.14
N LYS A 21 7.88 3.74 4.44
CA LYS A 21 7.93 3.71 2.97
C LYS A 21 7.29 2.46 2.36
N ILE A 22 7.12 1.40 3.16
CA ILE A 22 6.54 0.13 2.73
C ILE A 22 5.61 -0.40 3.82
N VAL A 23 4.41 -0.83 3.42
CA VAL A 23 3.47 -1.58 4.27
C VAL A 23 3.14 -2.91 3.61
N LEU A 24 3.26 -4.00 4.37
CA LEU A 24 2.84 -5.33 3.95
C LEU A 24 1.50 -5.67 4.61
N LEU A 25 0.49 -5.96 3.80
CA LEU A 25 -0.78 -6.50 4.25
C LEU A 25 -0.82 -8.00 3.98
N SER A 26 -1.20 -8.78 4.98
CA SER A 26 -1.46 -10.21 4.84
C SER A 26 -2.85 -10.52 5.37
N LYS A 27 -3.70 -11.12 4.54
CA LYS A 27 -5.05 -11.52 4.93
C LYS A 27 -5.34 -12.94 4.47
N PHE A 28 -5.92 -13.74 5.35
CA PHE A 28 -6.60 -14.97 4.95
C PHE A 28 -8.08 -14.70 4.70
N ASP A 29 -8.56 -15.05 3.50
CA ASP A 29 -9.96 -15.01 3.13
C ASP A 29 -10.58 -16.40 3.30
N HIS A 30 -11.28 -16.60 4.42
CA HIS A 30 -11.89 -17.88 4.78
C HIS A 30 -12.94 -18.37 3.79
N GLN A 31 -13.68 -17.46 3.13
CA GLN A 31 -14.74 -17.85 2.21
C GLN A 31 -14.16 -18.46 0.93
N ARG A 32 -13.03 -17.91 0.47
CA ARG A 32 -12.34 -18.33 -0.76
C ARG A 32 -11.14 -19.25 -0.49
N GLN A 33 -10.84 -19.53 0.77
CA GLN A 33 -9.68 -20.33 1.20
C GLN A 33 -8.36 -19.87 0.57
N GLN A 34 -8.16 -18.55 0.50
CA GLN A 34 -6.99 -17.94 -0.15
C GLN A 34 -6.27 -16.99 0.79
N ILE A 35 -4.95 -16.89 0.61
CA ILE A 35 -4.12 -15.88 1.28
C ILE A 35 -3.86 -14.76 0.29
N ILE A 36 -4.09 -13.52 0.72
CA ILE A 36 -3.82 -12.31 -0.03
C ILE A 36 -2.67 -11.58 0.66
N ILE A 37 -1.61 -11.29 -0.09
CA ILE A 37 -0.49 -10.48 0.35
C ILE A 37 -0.40 -9.26 -0.55
N GLU A 38 -0.42 -8.07 0.02
CA GLU A 38 -0.24 -6.81 -0.71
C GLU A 38 0.98 -6.06 -0.19
N ARG A 39 1.77 -5.53 -1.12
CA ARG A 39 2.91 -4.66 -0.83
C ARG A 39 2.59 -3.27 -1.33
N TRP A 40 2.41 -2.36 -0.38
CA TRP A 40 2.14 -0.96 -0.62
C TRP A 40 3.41 -0.16 -0.39
N GLU A 41 3.73 0.73 -1.32
CA GLU A 41 4.83 1.67 -1.20
C GLU A 41 4.34 3.10 -1.27
N GLU A 42 5.12 4.01 -0.70
CA GLU A 42 4.92 5.42 -0.90
C GLU A 42 5.52 5.87 -2.25
N ASP A 43 4.71 6.50 -3.10
CA ASP A 43 5.21 7.11 -4.34
C ASP A 43 5.40 8.61 -4.13
N SER A 44 6.66 9.06 -4.09
CA SER A 44 6.99 10.48 -4.07
C SER A 44 7.14 10.97 -5.50
N GLN A 45 6.09 11.59 -6.07
CA GLN A 45 6.21 12.28 -7.35
C GLN A 45 7.08 13.53 -7.22
N THR A 46 8.39 13.36 -7.12
CA THR A 46 9.35 14.46 -7.11
C THR A 46 9.69 14.77 -8.56
N ARG A 47 8.90 15.64 -9.22
CA ARG A 47 9.22 16.10 -10.58
C ARG A 47 10.50 16.95 -10.52
N PRO A 48 11.60 16.58 -11.21
CA PRO A 48 12.78 17.44 -11.28
C PRO A 48 12.43 18.64 -12.15
N GLY A 49 12.46 19.86 -11.60
CA GLY A 49 12.42 21.07 -12.43
C GLY A 49 11.71 22.33 -11.91
N ALA A 50 11.07 22.32 -10.73
CA ALA A 50 10.38 23.52 -10.24
C ALA A 50 11.01 24.04 -8.93
N THR A 51 12.02 24.89 -9.06
CA THR A 51 12.50 25.76 -7.99
C THR A 51 11.42 26.81 -7.68
N THR A 52 11.14 27.03 -6.39
CA THR A 52 10.16 27.99 -5.81
C THR A 52 8.69 27.52 -5.98
N THR A 53 7.91 27.17 -4.95
CA THR A 53 7.60 27.92 -3.73
C THR A 53 6.97 26.98 -2.68
N ARG A 54 7.60 26.91 -1.51
CA ARG A 54 7.09 26.63 -0.14
C ARG A 54 6.01 25.55 0.06
N ARG A 55 6.44 24.39 0.60
CA ARG A 55 5.82 23.50 1.63
C ARG A 55 4.34 23.07 1.55
N ALA A 56 3.44 23.79 0.90
CA ALA A 56 2.03 23.42 0.73
C ALA A 56 1.80 22.52 -0.49
N ALA A 57 2.63 22.61 -1.53
CA ALA A 57 2.51 21.76 -2.73
C ALA A 57 3.22 20.39 -2.60
N ALA A 58 4.17 20.25 -1.67
CA ALA A 58 4.90 19.00 -1.42
C ALA A 58 4.08 17.96 -0.64
N VAL A 59 3.03 18.40 0.07
CA VAL A 59 1.99 17.53 0.64
C VAL A 59 1.06 16.99 -0.47
N GLY A 60 1.17 17.50 -1.69
CA GLY A 60 0.23 17.29 -2.78
C GLY A 60 0.43 16.05 -3.66
N ALA A 61 1.39 15.16 -3.40
CA ALA A 61 1.57 13.99 -4.29
C ALA A 61 2.23 12.75 -3.65
N VAL A 62 2.21 12.63 -2.31
CA VAL A 62 2.72 11.45 -1.63
C VAL A 62 1.55 10.55 -1.29
N GLN A 63 1.37 9.48 -2.07
CA GLN A 63 0.26 8.54 -1.91
C GLN A 63 0.74 7.10 -1.88
N PRO A 64 0.07 6.23 -1.12
CA PRO A 64 0.36 4.81 -1.16
C PRO A 64 -0.06 4.20 -2.50
N VAL A 65 0.84 3.45 -3.10
CA VAL A 65 0.66 2.74 -4.37
C VAL A 65 0.84 1.25 -4.12
N LEU A 66 -0.11 0.46 -4.59
CA LEU A 66 0.00 -0.99 -4.59
C LEU A 66 1.04 -1.40 -5.63
N ARG A 67 2.20 -1.88 -5.19
CA ARG A 67 3.26 -2.34 -6.08
C ARG A 67 3.17 -3.81 -6.41
N GLN A 68 2.59 -4.60 -5.51
CA GLN A 68 2.47 -6.03 -5.70
C GLN A 68 1.26 -6.57 -4.95
N SER A 69 0.54 -7.48 -5.61
CA SER A 69 -0.50 -8.29 -4.99
C SER A 69 -0.22 -9.75 -5.34
N ILE A 70 -0.12 -10.59 -4.32
CA ILE A 70 0.03 -12.03 -4.45
C ILE A 70 -1.23 -12.65 -3.87
N THR A 71 -1.86 -13.53 -4.65
CA THR A 71 -2.97 -14.36 -4.17
C THR A 71 -2.51 -15.80 -4.21
N ILE A 72 -2.52 -16.46 -3.06
CA ILE A 72 -2.19 -17.87 -2.90
C ILE A 72 -3.51 -18.62 -2.75
N THR A 73 -3.79 -19.51 -3.70
CA THR A 73 -4.96 -20.39 -3.70
C THR A 73 -4.50 -21.84 -3.54
N ARG A 74 -5.38 -22.71 -3.05
CA ARG A 74 -5.16 -24.16 -3.18
C ARG A 74 -5.29 -24.55 -4.65
N ASP A 75 -4.46 -25.49 -5.09
CA ASP A 75 -4.64 -26.15 -6.38
C ASP A 75 -5.64 -27.31 -6.19
N ALA A 76 -6.68 -27.35 -7.01
CA ALA A 76 -7.70 -28.40 -6.97
C ALA A 76 -7.18 -29.75 -7.50
N ALA A 77 -6.03 -29.76 -8.19
CA ALA A 77 -5.47 -30.97 -8.79
C ALA A 77 -4.65 -31.85 -7.82
N THR A 78 -4.50 -31.45 -6.55
CA THR A 78 -3.63 -32.15 -5.57
C THR A 78 -4.39 -32.73 -4.36
N ASP A 79 -5.70 -32.96 -4.49
CA ASP A 79 -6.51 -33.69 -3.48
C ASP A 79 -6.74 -35.15 -3.87
#